data_AF-A0A380KLS0-F1
#
_entry.id   AF-A0A380KLS0-F1
#
_cell.length_a   1.000
_cell.length_b   1.000
_cell.length_c   1.000
_cell.angle_alpha   90.00
_cell.angle_beta   90.00
_cell.angle_gamma   90.00
#
_symmetry.space_group_name_H-M   'P 1'
#
loop_
_entity.id
_entity.type
_entity.pdbx_description
1 polymer ?
#
loop_
_entity_poly.entity_id
_entity_poly.type
_entity_poly.pdbx_seq_one_letter_code
_entity_poly.pdbx_strand_id
1 'polypeptide(L)'
;MIKKVLGIGLPFGFENGMFFLGRLIVLSVVSLFGTAAIAANSVGGTIIMFQGLPGISIVLGLAVIISKCVGAGDYEQAEFYKRKVSCIIHAANALFSVVVVALMPFLMMIYDLSDQATHYVWIIVLAHGILVSIFWNSGYVLPVVFRSAGDANFPMIIGIASMLLVRVVCAYFLSVNFGMGMLGTWVAMFLDWFVKGLIYEIRYRKGTWKNYKLV
;
A
#
# COMPACT_ATOMS: atom_id res chain seq x y z
N MET A 1 20.74 -4.78 23.12
CA MET A 1 19.28 -4.52 22.93
C MET A 1 19.01 -3.29 22.05
N ILE A 2 19.50 -2.10 22.41
CA ILE A 2 19.29 -0.84 21.67
C ILE A 2 19.66 -0.94 20.17
N LYS A 3 20.84 -1.50 19.85
CA LYS A 3 21.28 -1.69 18.45
C LYS A 3 20.31 -2.56 17.63
N LYS A 4 19.68 -3.58 18.23
CA LYS A 4 18.68 -4.43 17.56
C LYS A 4 17.37 -3.67 17.33
N VAL A 5 16.92 -2.89 18.32
CA VAL A 5 15.71 -2.04 18.20
C VAL A 5 15.90 -0.99 17.10
N LEU A 6 17.02 -0.27 17.11
CA LEU A 6 17.35 0.73 16.08
C LEU A 6 17.52 0.10 14.70
N GLY A 7 18.04 -1.12 14.63
CA GLY A 7 18.21 -1.87 13.37
C GLY A 7 16.90 -2.22 12.66
N ILE A 8 15.75 -2.17 13.34
CA ILE A 8 14.42 -2.37 12.74
C ILE A 8 13.67 -1.05 12.65
N GLY A 9 13.74 -0.23 13.71
CA GLY A 9 13.04 1.04 13.80
C GLY A 9 13.54 2.09 12.80
N LEU A 10 14.85 2.25 12.64
CA LEU A 10 15.41 3.24 11.71
C LEU A 10 15.06 2.91 10.24
N PRO A 11 15.23 1.66 9.76
CA PRO A 11 14.82 1.33 8.40
C PRO A 11 13.33 1.57 8.15
N PHE A 12 12.48 1.16 9.09
CA PHE A 12 11.03 1.36 8.96
C PHE A 12 10.65 2.85 8.98
N GLY A 13 11.26 3.65 9.86
CA GLY A 13 11.04 5.10 9.90
C GLY A 13 11.48 5.79 8.62
N PHE A 14 12.64 5.40 8.08
CA PHE A 14 13.17 5.95 6.83
C PHE A 14 12.29 5.56 5.62
N GLU A 15 11.86 4.29 5.53
CA GLU A 15 10.89 3.82 4.53
C GLU A 15 9.61 4.67 4.55
N ASN A 16 9.03 4.91 5.73
CA ASN A 16 7.81 5.72 5.87
C ASN A 16 8.04 7.19 5.50
N GLY A 17 9.16 7.78 5.94
CA GLY A 17 9.50 9.15 5.59
C GLY A 17 9.61 9.35 4.08
N MET A 18 10.34 8.45 3.41
CA MET A 18 10.47 8.46 1.95
C MET A 18 9.14 8.16 1.24
N PHE A 19 8.27 7.34 1.81
CA PHE A 19 6.92 7.12 1.30
C PHE A 19 6.08 8.40 1.34
N PHE A 20 6.10 9.15 2.45
CA PHE A 20 5.40 10.43 2.52
C PHE A 20 6.00 11.49 1.58
N LEU A 21 7.33 11.55 1.48
CA LEU A 21 8.00 12.43 0.51
C LEU A 21 7.57 12.10 -0.92
N GLY A 22 7.57 10.82 -1.30
CA GLY A 22 7.09 10.39 -2.61
C GLY A 22 5.62 10.77 -2.84
N ARG A 23 4.77 10.68 -1.81
CA ARG A 23 3.36 11.11 -1.92
C ARG A 23 3.24 12.60 -2.18
N LEU A 24 4.08 13.42 -1.57
CA LEU A 24 4.12 14.87 -1.84
C LEU A 24 4.55 15.16 -3.29
N ILE A 25 5.54 14.42 -3.80
CA ILE A 25 5.97 14.57 -5.20
C ILE A 25 4.82 14.17 -6.15
N VAL A 26 4.15 13.04 -5.92
CA VAL A 26 2.98 12.65 -6.73
C VAL A 26 1.87 13.70 -6.65
N LEU A 27 1.63 14.28 -5.47
CA LEU A 27 0.66 15.35 -5.30
C LEU A 27 1.03 16.61 -6.11
N SER A 28 2.32 16.97 -6.20
CA SER A 28 2.74 18.07 -7.08
C SER A 28 2.43 17.80 -8.56
N VAL A 29 2.51 16.55 -9.02
CA VAL A 29 2.08 16.18 -10.37
C VAL A 29 0.57 16.34 -10.54
N VAL A 30 -0.22 15.90 -9.55
CA VAL A 30 -1.68 16.11 -9.56
C VAL A 30 -2.05 17.59 -9.66
N SER A 31 -1.28 18.47 -9.01
CA SER A 31 -1.56 19.91 -8.98
C SER A 31 -1.49 20.59 -10.36
N LEU A 32 -0.82 19.96 -11.33
CA LEU A 32 -0.74 20.45 -12.72
C LEU A 32 -2.07 20.38 -13.47
N PHE A 33 -3.03 19.58 -12.98
CA PHE A 33 -4.29 19.30 -13.69
C PHE A 33 -5.49 20.09 -13.14
N GLY A 34 -5.24 21.15 -12.38
CA GLY A 34 -6.25 22.09 -11.92
C GLY A 34 -6.94 21.71 -10.60
N THR A 35 -7.81 22.60 -10.14
CA THR A 35 -8.45 22.52 -8.83
C THR A 35 -9.36 21.29 -8.67
N ALA A 36 -10.07 20.90 -9.73
CA ALA A 36 -10.90 19.70 -9.74
C ALA A 36 -10.08 18.43 -9.46
N ALA A 37 -8.86 18.34 -10.03
CA ALA A 37 -7.98 17.20 -9.81
C ALA A 37 -7.42 17.15 -8.38
N ILE A 38 -7.04 18.30 -7.83
CA ILE A 38 -6.56 18.42 -6.44
C ILE A 38 -7.68 18.01 -5.47
N ALA A 39 -8.90 18.53 -5.67
CA ALA A 39 -10.06 18.21 -4.85
C ALA A 39 -10.39 16.70 -4.93
N ALA A 40 -10.45 16.14 -6.13
CA ALA A 40 -10.72 14.72 -6.33
C ALA A 40 -9.64 13.83 -5.70
N ASN A 41 -8.36 14.21 -5.76
CA ASN A 41 -7.29 13.46 -5.11
C ASN A 41 -7.38 13.50 -3.59
N SER A 42 -7.74 14.66 -3.02
CA SER A 42 -7.92 14.81 -1.57
C SER A 42 -9.12 14.01 -1.05
N VAL A 43 -10.29 14.21 -1.65
CA VAL A 43 -11.53 13.53 -1.26
C VAL A 43 -11.44 12.03 -1.57
N GLY A 44 -11.03 11.67 -2.79
CA GLY A 44 -10.82 10.28 -3.18
C GLY A 44 -9.82 9.59 -2.25
N GLY A 45 -8.68 10.23 -1.97
CA GLY A 45 -7.67 9.75 -1.03
C GLY A 45 -8.21 9.47 0.38
N THR A 46 -9.13 10.31 0.86
CA THR A 46 -9.81 10.11 2.15
C THR A 46 -10.75 8.91 2.11
N ILE A 47 -11.58 8.82 1.07
CA ILE A 47 -12.56 7.74 0.90
C ILE A 47 -11.87 6.37 0.74
N ILE A 48 -10.84 6.27 -0.09
CA ILE A 48 -10.15 5.00 -0.35
C ILE A 48 -9.40 4.47 0.88
N MET A 49 -9.06 5.33 1.85
CA MET A 49 -8.45 4.88 3.10
C MET A 49 -9.37 3.91 3.84
N PHE A 50 -10.69 4.09 3.76
CA PHE A 50 -11.67 3.17 4.35
C PHE A 50 -11.70 1.81 3.63
N GLN A 51 -11.42 1.77 2.32
CA GLN A 51 -11.35 0.52 1.57
C GLN A 51 -10.13 -0.33 1.99
N GLY A 52 -9.01 0.32 2.31
CA GLY A 52 -7.77 -0.34 2.76
C GLY A 52 -7.64 -0.50 4.28
N LEU A 53 -8.53 0.13 5.06
CA LEU A 53 -8.48 0.15 6.53
C LEU A 53 -8.42 -1.26 7.16
N PRO A 54 -9.25 -2.23 6.75
CA PRO A 54 -9.19 -3.58 7.33
C PRO A 54 -7.83 -4.22 7.15
N GLY A 55 -7.27 -4.14 5.94
CA GLY A 55 -5.94 -4.63 5.63
C GLY A 55 -4.87 -4.02 6.54
N ILE A 56 -4.86 -2.70 6.69
CA ILE A 56 -3.91 -1.98 7.56
C ILE A 56 -4.02 -2.47 9.01
N SER A 57 -5.23 -2.56 9.56
CA SER A 57 -5.46 -2.98 10.94
C SER A 57 -5.05 -4.43 11.20
N ILE A 58 -5.41 -5.35 10.29
CA ILE A 58 -5.11 -6.78 10.44
C ILE A 58 -3.60 -7.03 10.34
N VAL A 59 -2.91 -6.32 9.45
CA VAL A 59 -1.45 -6.44 9.26
C VAL A 59 -0.66 -6.07 10.53
N LEU A 60 -1.13 -5.10 11.31
CA LEU A 60 -0.51 -4.76 12.59
C LEU A 60 -0.56 -5.94 13.58
N GLY A 61 -1.68 -6.66 13.63
CA GLY A 61 -1.81 -7.87 14.46
C GLY A 61 -0.94 -9.02 13.95
N LEU A 62 -0.84 -9.19 12.63
CA LEU A 62 0.01 -10.21 12.00
C LEU A 62 1.47 -10.06 12.41
N ALA A 63 1.97 -8.83 12.56
CA ALA A 63 3.35 -8.57 12.94
C ALA A 63 3.74 -9.29 14.25
N VAL A 64 2.86 -9.24 15.26
CA VAL A 64 3.06 -9.89 16.56
C VAL A 64 3.07 -11.42 16.43
N ILE A 65 2.14 -11.96 15.64
CA ILE A 65 2.02 -13.41 15.42
C ILE A 65 3.28 -13.94 14.73
N ILE A 66 3.73 -13.29 13.66
CA ILE A 66 4.93 -13.70 12.93
C ILE A 66 6.17 -13.58 13.82
N SER A 67 6.33 -12.49 14.58
CA SER A 67 7.48 -12.35 15.48
C SER A 67 7.53 -13.43 16.55
N LYS A 68 6.37 -13.86 17.09
CA LYS A 68 6.32 -14.99 18.03
C LYS A 68 6.71 -16.31 17.36
N CYS A 69 6.18 -16.60 16.18
CA CYS A 69 6.48 -17.84 15.45
C CYS A 69 7.97 -17.92 15.08
N VAL A 70 8.52 -16.84 14.50
CA VAL A 70 9.95 -16.75 14.15
C VAL A 70 10.84 -16.82 15.39
N GLY A 71 10.45 -16.16 16.49
CA GLY A 71 11.17 -16.24 17.77
C GLY A 71 11.20 -17.66 18.36
N ALA A 72 10.18 -18.47 18.11
CA ALA A 72 10.13 -19.88 18.49
C ALA A 72 10.82 -20.82 17.47
N GLY A 73 11.31 -20.31 16.34
CA GLY A 73 11.86 -21.11 15.24
C GLY A 73 10.79 -21.86 14.43
N ASP A 74 9.52 -21.59 14.67
CA ASP A 74 8.39 -22.24 14.01
C ASP A 74 7.98 -21.49 12.74
N TYR A 75 8.77 -21.69 11.68
CA TYR A 75 8.52 -21.06 10.39
C TYR A 75 7.30 -21.63 9.68
N GLU A 76 6.92 -22.87 9.93
CA GLU A 76 5.73 -23.49 9.33
C GLU A 76 4.46 -22.79 9.81
N GLN A 77 4.36 -22.55 11.13
CA GLN A 77 3.26 -21.81 11.71
C GLN A 77 3.23 -20.34 11.24
N ALA A 78 4.40 -19.72 11.05
CA ALA A 78 4.50 -18.37 10.49
C ALA A 78 3.91 -18.30 9.06
N GLU A 79 4.22 -19.28 8.20
CA GLU A 79 3.66 -19.34 6.85
C GLU A 79 2.15 -19.63 6.85
N PHE A 80 1.69 -20.51 7.75
CA PHE A 80 0.27 -20.81 7.92
C PHE A 80 -0.52 -19.54 8.27
N TYR A 81 -0.09 -18.80 9.29
CA TYR A 81 -0.74 -17.55 9.69
C TYR A 81 -0.67 -16.49 8.60
N LYS A 82 0.46 -16.36 7.89
CA LYS A 82 0.55 -15.45 6.74
C LYS A 82 -0.53 -15.74 5.69
N ARG A 83 -0.70 -17.01 5.30
CA ARG A 83 -1.69 -17.41 4.28
C ARG A 83 -3.12 -17.19 4.77
N LYS A 84 -3.42 -17.61 6.00
CA LYS A 84 -4.75 -17.45 6.61
C LYS A 84 -5.13 -15.97 6.71
N VAL A 85 -4.23 -15.14 7.24
CA VAL A 85 -4.46 -13.69 7.37
C VAL A 85 -4.54 -13.00 6.02
N SER A 86 -3.74 -13.40 5.03
CA SER A 86 -3.86 -12.88 3.66
C SER A 86 -5.26 -13.09 3.08
N CYS A 87 -5.84 -14.28 3.25
CA CYS A 87 -7.21 -14.57 2.80
C CYS A 87 -8.24 -13.67 3.50
N ILE A 88 -8.10 -13.47 4.81
CA ILE A 88 -8.97 -12.57 5.59
C ILE A 88 -8.84 -11.12 5.09
N ILE A 89 -7.63 -10.65 4.80
CA ILE A 89 -7.39 -9.30 4.27
C ILE A 89 -8.06 -9.12 2.91
N HIS A 90 -7.92 -10.10 2.00
CA HIS A 90 -8.58 -10.04 0.69
C HIS A 90 -10.12 -9.94 0.84
N ALA A 91 -10.72 -10.79 1.67
CA ALA A 91 -12.15 -10.77 1.92
C ALA A 91 -12.62 -9.46 2.59
N ALA A 92 -11.87 -8.98 3.58
CA ALA A 92 -12.22 -7.78 4.31
C ALA A 92 -12.10 -6.52 3.45
N ASN A 93 -11.02 -6.39 2.66
CA ASN A 93 -10.86 -5.28 1.72
C ASN A 93 -11.95 -5.30 0.64
N ALA A 94 -12.32 -6.48 0.13
CA ALA A 94 -13.42 -6.61 -0.82
C ALA A 94 -14.76 -6.16 -0.22
N LEU A 95 -15.08 -6.64 0.99
CA LEU A 95 -16.29 -6.25 1.71
C LEU A 95 -16.35 -4.74 1.94
N PHE A 96 -15.28 -4.15 2.48
CA PHE A 96 -15.23 -2.71 2.73
C PHE A 96 -15.26 -1.90 1.44
N SER A 97 -14.66 -2.39 0.36
CA SER A 97 -14.74 -1.76 -0.96
C SER A 97 -16.18 -1.71 -1.46
N VAL A 98 -16.94 -2.81 -1.33
CA VAL A 98 -18.37 -2.84 -1.69
C VAL A 98 -19.18 -1.86 -0.83
N VAL A 99 -18.95 -1.82 0.49
CA VAL A 99 -19.64 -0.89 1.39
C VAL A 99 -19.34 0.57 1.01
N VAL A 100 -18.07 0.91 0.77
CA VAL A 100 -17.68 2.27 0.37
C VAL A 100 -18.31 2.65 -0.96
N VAL A 101 -18.29 1.76 -1.96
CA VAL A 101 -18.91 2.01 -3.27
C VAL A 101 -20.42 2.21 -3.14
N ALA A 102 -21.11 1.44 -2.29
CA ALA A 102 -22.53 1.62 -2.02
C ALA A 102 -22.87 2.96 -1.34
N LEU A 103 -21.96 3.48 -0.50
CA LEU A 103 -22.10 4.77 0.18
C LEU A 103 -21.73 5.97 -0.70
N MET A 104 -21.10 5.76 -1.86
CA MET A 104 -20.61 6.85 -2.71
C MET A 104 -21.68 7.89 -3.10
N PRO A 105 -22.93 7.52 -3.47
CA PRO A 105 -23.95 8.53 -3.80
C PRO A 105 -24.20 9.52 -2.66
N PHE A 106 -24.26 9.01 -1.42
CA PHE A 106 -24.41 9.82 -0.22
C PHE A 106 -23.16 10.65 0.08
N LEU A 107 -21.96 10.06 -0.06
CA LEU A 107 -20.70 10.78 0.14
C LEU A 107 -20.55 11.95 -0.84
N MET A 108 -20.95 11.79 -2.10
CA MET A 108 -20.87 12.87 -3.09
C MET A 108 -21.83 14.02 -2.79
N MET A 109 -22.97 13.77 -2.15
CA MET A 109 -23.85 14.83 -1.66
C MET A 109 -23.22 15.63 -0.51
N ILE A 110 -22.42 14.99 0.35
CA ILE A 110 -21.78 15.65 1.50
C ILE A 110 -20.62 16.53 1.04
N TYR A 111 -19.80 16.05 0.12
CA TYR A 111 -18.57 16.74 -0.29
C TYR A 111 -18.82 17.92 -1.24
N ASP A 112 -20.02 18.05 -1.83
CA ASP A 112 -20.45 19.16 -2.70
C ASP A 112 -19.37 19.60 -3.71
N LEU A 113 -18.90 18.62 -4.49
CA LEU A 113 -17.83 18.80 -5.47
C LEU A 113 -18.38 19.23 -6.84
N SER A 114 -17.53 19.88 -7.64
CA SER A 114 -17.85 20.11 -9.06
C SER A 114 -18.05 18.79 -9.81
N ASP A 115 -18.86 18.79 -10.86
CA ASP A 115 -19.16 17.60 -11.66
C ASP A 115 -17.90 16.85 -12.12
N GLN A 116 -16.88 17.60 -12.55
CA GLN A 116 -15.59 17.03 -12.97
C GLN A 116 -14.85 16.35 -11.81
N ALA A 117 -14.81 16.97 -10.62
CA ALA A 117 -14.16 16.39 -9.45
C ALA A 117 -14.92 15.15 -8.96
N THR A 118 -16.25 15.22 -8.92
CA THR A 118 -17.13 14.08 -8.60
C THR A 118 -16.87 12.90 -9.54
N HIS A 119 -16.78 13.15 -10.85
CA HIS A 119 -16.48 12.12 -11.84
C HIS A 119 -15.13 11.44 -11.58
N TYR A 120 -14.08 12.21 -11.30
CA TYR A 120 -12.77 11.66 -10.97
C TYR A 120 -12.78 10.83 -9.69
N VAL A 121 -13.47 11.28 -8.64
CA VAL A 121 -13.58 10.52 -7.38
C VAL A 121 -14.23 9.16 -7.63
N TRP A 122 -15.30 9.10 -8.41
CA TRP A 122 -15.95 7.83 -8.77
C TRP A 122 -15.00 6.86 -9.46
N ILE A 123 -14.25 7.34 -10.47
CA ILE A 123 -13.26 6.51 -11.18
C ILE A 123 -12.21 5.97 -10.20
N ILE A 124 -11.65 6.85 -9.37
CA ILE A 124 -10.59 6.51 -8.41
C ILE A 124 -11.09 5.47 -7.41
N VAL A 125 -12.26 5.68 -6.81
CA VAL A 125 -12.80 4.81 -5.75
C VAL A 125 -13.20 3.45 -6.30
N LEU A 126 -13.78 3.38 -7.50
CA LEU A 126 -14.11 2.11 -8.15
C LEU A 126 -12.85 1.33 -8.54
N ALA A 127 -11.89 1.99 -9.20
CA ALA A 127 -10.63 1.36 -9.60
C ALA A 127 -9.84 0.89 -8.37
N HIS A 128 -9.74 1.73 -7.33
CA HIS A 128 -9.06 1.37 -6.10
C HIS A 128 -9.76 0.22 -5.38
N GLY A 129 -11.09 0.21 -5.28
CA GLY A 129 -11.84 -0.85 -4.60
C GLY A 129 -11.58 -2.25 -5.20
N ILE A 130 -11.46 -2.33 -6.54
CA ILE A 130 -11.12 -3.58 -7.23
C ILE A 130 -9.65 -3.93 -6.96
N LEU A 131 -8.73 -2.98 -7.17
CA LEU A 131 -7.30 -3.25 -7.17
C LEU A 131 -6.73 -3.44 -5.75
N VAL A 132 -7.30 -2.79 -4.74
CA VAL A 132 -6.93 -2.99 -3.32
C VAL A 132 -7.29 -4.39 -2.85
N SER A 133 -8.38 -4.95 -3.37
CA SER A 133 -8.83 -6.30 -3.04
C SER A 133 -7.92 -7.37 -3.61
N ILE A 134 -7.10 -7.05 -4.63
CA ILE A 134 -6.25 -8.01 -5.34
C ILE A 134 -4.76 -7.78 -5.03
N PHE A 135 -4.26 -6.57 -5.24
CA PHE A 135 -2.82 -6.28 -5.27
C PHE A 135 -2.26 -5.73 -3.96
N TRP A 136 -3.08 -5.10 -3.12
CA TRP A 136 -2.62 -4.46 -1.89
C TRP A 136 -1.94 -5.47 -0.94
N ASN A 137 -2.53 -6.66 -0.80
CA ASN A 137 -2.03 -7.69 0.09
C ASN A 137 -0.55 -8.04 -0.17
N SER A 138 -0.21 -8.27 -1.45
CA SER A 138 1.16 -8.60 -1.88
C SER A 138 2.17 -7.51 -1.55
N GLY A 139 1.75 -6.25 -1.63
CA GLY A 139 2.61 -5.08 -1.38
C GLY A 139 2.80 -4.72 0.09
N TYR A 140 1.93 -5.17 1.00
CA TYR A 140 1.91 -4.71 2.40
C TYR A 140 2.01 -5.82 3.46
N VAL A 141 1.59 -7.05 3.17
CA VAL A 141 1.72 -8.17 4.13
C VAL A 141 3.15 -8.68 4.22
N LEU A 142 3.79 -8.94 3.08
CA LEU A 142 5.13 -9.53 3.04
C LEU A 142 6.21 -8.65 3.71
N PRO A 143 6.22 -7.31 3.53
CA PRO A 143 7.12 -6.43 4.28
C PRO A 143 7.02 -6.59 5.79
N VAL A 144 5.81 -6.79 6.30
CA VAL A 144 5.60 -7.03 7.73
C VAL A 144 6.17 -8.38 8.14
N VAL A 145 5.99 -9.43 7.34
CA VAL A 145 6.63 -10.72 7.60
C VAL A 145 8.16 -10.59 7.65
N PHE A 146 8.75 -9.88 6.68
CA PHE A 146 10.21 -9.67 6.64
C PHE A 146 10.71 -8.89 7.85
N ARG A 147 10.07 -7.75 8.18
CA ARG A 147 10.40 -6.96 9.37
C ARG A 147 10.24 -7.75 10.66
N SER A 148 9.15 -8.51 10.78
CA SER A 148 8.87 -9.38 11.93
C SER A 148 9.83 -10.55 12.07
N ALA A 149 10.53 -10.93 11.01
CA ALA A 149 11.60 -11.92 11.02
C ALA A 149 13.00 -11.30 11.27
N GLY A 150 13.11 -9.97 11.26
CA GLY A 150 14.38 -9.24 11.42
C GLY A 150 15.03 -8.79 10.10
N ASP A 151 14.45 -9.12 8.95
CA ASP A 151 14.87 -8.60 7.64
C ASP A 151 14.18 -7.24 7.37
N ALA A 152 14.62 -6.18 8.07
CA ALA A 152 14.03 -4.85 7.96
C ALA A 152 14.59 -4.03 6.79
N ASN A 153 15.83 -4.30 6.37
CA ASN A 153 16.50 -3.54 5.31
C ASN A 153 15.94 -3.85 3.94
N PHE A 154 15.60 -5.12 3.66
CA PHE A 154 15.04 -5.51 2.38
C PHE A 154 13.71 -4.79 2.04
N PRO A 155 12.67 -4.83 2.89
CA PRO A 155 11.43 -4.10 2.60
C PRO A 155 11.64 -2.59 2.51
N MET A 156 12.53 -2.01 3.32
CA MET A 156 12.87 -0.59 3.23
C MET A 156 13.43 -0.24 1.84
N ILE A 157 14.49 -0.93 1.39
CA ILE A 157 15.16 -0.60 0.12
C ILE A 157 14.17 -0.73 -1.05
N ILE A 158 13.44 -1.85 -1.12
CA ILE A 158 12.46 -2.08 -2.19
C ILE A 158 11.29 -1.09 -2.10
N GLY A 159 10.83 -0.75 -0.89
CA GLY A 159 9.75 0.21 -0.68
C GLY A 159 10.12 1.60 -1.19
N ILE A 160 11.32 2.07 -0.87
CA ILE A 160 11.85 3.36 -1.33
C ILE A 160 12.08 3.34 -2.84
N ALA A 161 12.76 2.31 -3.34
CA ALA A 161 13.06 2.19 -4.77
C ALA A 161 11.76 2.13 -5.60
N SER A 162 10.77 1.36 -5.19
CA SER A 162 9.48 1.27 -5.87
C SER A 162 8.73 2.60 -5.83
N MET A 163 8.71 3.26 -4.66
CA MET A 163 8.05 4.57 -4.52
C MET A 163 8.65 5.62 -5.45
N LEU A 164 9.98 5.70 -5.55
CA LEU A 164 10.63 6.71 -6.37
C LEU A 164 10.68 6.32 -7.85
N LEU A 165 11.17 5.11 -8.16
CA LEU A 165 11.46 4.69 -9.54
C LEU A 165 10.23 4.18 -10.29
N VAL A 166 9.28 3.57 -9.58
CA VAL A 166 8.03 3.11 -10.20
C VAL A 166 6.98 4.18 -10.04
N ARG A 167 6.62 4.52 -8.80
CA ARG A 167 5.44 5.37 -8.57
C ARG A 167 5.63 6.80 -9.05
N VAL A 168 6.69 7.49 -8.62
CA VAL A 168 6.91 8.91 -8.99
C VAL A 168 7.20 9.04 -10.49
N VAL A 169 8.12 8.24 -11.03
CA VAL A 169 8.47 8.28 -12.45
C VAL A 169 7.26 7.94 -13.32
N CYS A 170 6.55 6.83 -13.06
CA CYS A 170 5.37 6.48 -13.84
C CYS A 170 4.23 7.49 -13.65
N ALA A 171 4.08 8.10 -12.47
CA ALA A 171 3.07 9.14 -12.27
C ALA A 171 3.34 10.32 -13.18
N TYR A 172 4.59 10.79 -13.30
CA TYR A 172 4.95 11.86 -14.23
C TYR A 172 4.70 11.45 -15.69
N PHE A 173 5.26 10.31 -16.12
CA PHE A 173 5.15 9.87 -17.51
C PHE A 173 3.70 9.60 -17.94
N LEU A 174 2.93 8.85 -17.14
CA LEU A 174 1.55 8.51 -17.49
C LEU A 174 0.64 9.75 -17.47
N SER A 175 0.83 10.64 -16.50
CA SER A 175 -0.05 11.81 -16.35
C SER A 175 0.26 12.89 -17.38
N VAL A 176 1.55 13.17 -17.62
CA VAL A 176 2.00 14.28 -18.47
C VAL A 176 2.26 13.82 -19.90
N ASN A 177 3.13 12.82 -20.11
CA ASN A 177 3.55 12.41 -21.46
C ASN A 177 2.47 11.62 -22.22
N PHE A 178 1.73 10.75 -21.52
CA PHE A 178 0.63 9.98 -22.12
C PHE A 178 -0.72 10.71 -22.04
N GLY A 179 -0.77 11.92 -21.48
CA GLY A 179 -1.99 12.75 -21.42
C GLY A 179 -3.12 12.16 -20.58
N MET A 180 -2.85 11.24 -19.66
CA MET A 180 -3.88 10.63 -18.81
C MET A 180 -4.37 11.57 -17.68
N GLY A 181 -3.77 12.76 -17.56
CA GLY A 181 -4.08 13.72 -16.51
C GLY A 181 -3.86 13.13 -15.12
N MET A 182 -4.65 13.55 -14.14
CA MET A 182 -4.50 13.06 -12.76
C MET A 182 -4.65 11.55 -12.63
N LEU A 183 -5.42 10.88 -13.49
CA LEU A 183 -5.66 9.45 -13.42
C LEU A 183 -4.37 8.65 -13.68
N GLY A 184 -3.42 9.20 -14.43
CA GLY A 184 -2.10 8.62 -14.62
C GLY A 184 -1.35 8.39 -13.30
N THR A 185 -1.52 9.29 -12.33
CA THR A 185 -0.91 9.17 -10.99
C THR A 185 -1.47 7.98 -10.20
N TRP A 186 -2.75 7.66 -10.40
CA TRP A 186 -3.43 6.53 -9.78
C TRP A 186 -3.03 5.20 -10.46
N VAL A 187 -2.92 5.19 -11.78
CA VAL A 187 -2.39 4.02 -12.50
C VAL A 187 -0.96 3.70 -12.06
N ALA A 188 -0.11 4.71 -11.85
CA ALA A 188 1.24 4.54 -11.32
C ALA A 188 1.25 3.93 -9.91
N MET A 189 0.27 4.26 -9.06
CA MET A 189 0.10 3.64 -7.74
C MET A 189 -0.22 2.14 -7.83
N PHE A 190 -1.08 1.74 -8.75
CA PHE A 190 -1.40 0.32 -8.92
C PHE A 190 -0.22 -0.46 -9.50
N LEU A 191 0.53 0.15 -10.43
CA LEU A 191 1.75 -0.43 -10.96
C LEU A 191 2.81 -0.61 -9.86
N ASP A 192 2.98 0.38 -8.98
CA ASP A 192 3.85 0.29 -7.80
C ASP A 192 3.50 -0.91 -6.91
N TRP A 193 2.21 -1.11 -6.60
CA TRP A 193 1.77 -2.26 -5.82
C TRP A 193 2.07 -3.59 -6.49
N PHE A 194 1.86 -3.69 -7.80
CA PHE A 194 2.13 -4.89 -8.56
C PHE A 194 3.63 -5.22 -8.59
N VAL A 195 4.47 -4.25 -8.98
CA VAL A 195 5.93 -4.44 -9.09
C VAL A 195 6.53 -4.80 -7.74
N LYS A 196 6.19 -4.03 -6.70
CA LYS A 196 6.67 -4.27 -5.34
C LYS A 196 6.20 -5.61 -4.80
N GLY A 197 4.91 -5.94 -5.01
CA GLY A 197 4.33 -7.21 -4.59
C GLY A 197 5.02 -8.40 -5.25
N LEU A 198 5.36 -8.31 -6.54
CA LEU A 198 6.09 -9.34 -7.27
C LEU A 198 7.49 -9.56 -6.69
N ILE A 199 8.25 -8.48 -6.44
CA ILE A 199 9.60 -8.57 -5.86
C ILE A 199 9.54 -9.24 -4.47
N TYR A 200 8.59 -8.85 -3.64
CA TYR A 200 8.39 -9.43 -2.32
C TYR A 200 7.99 -10.90 -2.38
N GLU A 201 7.08 -11.28 -3.27
CA GLU A 201 6.66 -12.68 -3.42
C GLU A 201 7.82 -13.57 -3.89
N ILE A 202 8.65 -13.09 -4.83
CA ILE A 202 9.85 -13.81 -5.26
C ILE A 202 10.80 -14.04 -4.08
N ARG A 203 11.08 -13.01 -3.28
CA ARG A 203 11.93 -13.12 -2.08
C ARG A 203 11.33 -14.08 -1.05
N TYR A 204 10.03 -13.99 -0.82
CA TYR A 204 9.30 -14.84 0.11
C TYR A 204 9.43 -16.32 -0.27
N ARG A 205 9.22 -16.66 -1.56
CA ARG A 205 9.35 -18.02 -2.08
C ARG A 205 10.77 -18.56 -2.03
N LYS A 206 11.78 -17.71 -2.21
CA LYS A 206 13.19 -18.09 -2.03
C LYS A 206 13.53 -18.45 -0.59
N GLY A 207 12.66 -18.20 0.39
CA GLY A 207 12.85 -18.57 1.80
C GLY A 207 13.97 -17.82 2.53
N THR A 208 14.70 -16.94 1.83
CA THR A 208 15.85 -16.19 2.37
C THR A 208 15.55 -15.36 3.61
N TRP A 209 14.29 -14.98 3.84
CA TRP A 209 13.85 -14.27 5.04
C TRP A 209 13.90 -15.16 6.31
N LYS A 210 13.87 -16.49 6.15
CA LYS A 210 13.98 -17.47 7.27
C LYS A 210 15.40 -17.60 7.82
N ASN A 211 16.40 -17.07 7.11
CA ASN A 211 17.80 -17.09 7.57
C ASN A 211 18.07 -16.03 8.64
N TYR A 212 17.15 -15.09 8.83
CA TYR A 212 17.25 -14.06 9.86
C TYR A 212 16.76 -14.64 11.19
N LYS A 213 17.54 -14.43 12.25
CA LYS A 213 17.17 -14.78 13.62
C LYS A 213 17.10 -13.49 14.44
N LEU A 214 15.97 -13.28 15.12
CA LEU A 214 15.80 -12.16 16.05
C LEU A 214 16.58 -12.33 17.37
N VAL A 215 17.13 -13.51 17.62
CA VAL A 215 17.99 -13.81 18.78
C VAL A 215 19.35 -14.28 18.29
#